data_AF-A0A7K7H164-F1
#
_entry.id   AF-A0A7K7H164-F1
#
_cell.length_a   1.000
_cell.length_b   1.000
_cell.length_c   1.000
_cell.angle_alpha   90.00
_cell.angle_beta   90.00
_cell.angle_gamma   90.00
#
_symmetry.space_group_name_H-M   'P 1'
#
loop_
_entity.id
_entity.type
_entity.pdbx_description
1 polymer ?
#
loop_
_entity_poly.entity_id
_entity_poly.type
_entity_poly.pdbx_seq_one_letter_code
_entity_poly.pdbx_strand_id
1 'polypeptide(L)' 'TLVHLTFLHETGSNNPLGIPADCDKIPFHPYYSTKDILGFALMLILLISLALF' A
#
# COMPACT_ATOMS: atom_id res chain seq x y z
N THR A 1 2.55 -15.04 -1.90
CA THR A 1 2.74 -13.67 -1.35
C THR A 1 4.19 -13.42 -0.97
N LEU A 2 4.86 -14.27 -0.18
CA LEU A 2 6.28 -14.04 0.19
C LEU A 2 7.23 -13.91 -1.02
N VAL A 3 7.21 -14.86 -1.96
CA VAL A 3 8.03 -14.78 -3.19
C VAL A 3 7.71 -13.55 -4.05
N HIS A 4 6.44 -13.13 -4.07
CA HIS A 4 6.02 -11.94 -4.80
C HIS A 4 6.60 -10.67 -4.15
N LEU A 5 6.49 -10.57 -2.82
CA LEU A 5 7.03 -9.43 -2.07
C LEU A 5 8.56 -9.38 -2.11
N THR A 6 9.26 -10.53 -2.14
CA THR A 6 10.72 -10.53 -2.30
C THR A 6 11.13 -9.93 -3.63
N PHE A 7 10.48 -10.31 -4.74
CA PHE A 7 10.79 -9.70 -6.05
C PHE A 7 10.40 -8.22 -6.12
N LEU A 8 9.29 -7.82 -5.50
CA LEU A 8 8.90 -6.42 -5.40
C LEU A 8 9.92 -5.61 -4.58
N HIS A 9 10.47 -6.17 -3.51
CA HIS A 9 11.47 -5.52 -2.67
C HIS A 9 12.80 -5.31 -3.38
N GLU A 10 13.20 -6.22 -4.28
CA GLU A 10 14.41 -6.06 -5.09
C GLU A 10 14.32 -4.85 -6.04
N THR A 11 13.15 -4.61 -6.64
CA THR A 11 12.95 -3.49 -7.59
C THR A 11 12.41 -2.22 -6.93
N GLY A 12 11.72 -2.34 -5.81
CA GLY A 12 10.86 -1.31 -5.24
C GLY A 12 9.53 -1.15 -5.98
N SER A 13 8.62 -0.36 -5.38
CA SER A 13 7.33 -0.01 -5.97
C SER A 13 7.48 0.99 -7.12
N ASN A 14 6.65 0.85 -8.14
CA ASN A 14 6.51 1.87 -9.17
C ASN A 14 5.66 3.06 -8.68
N ASN A 15 5.68 4.18 -9.39
CA ASN A 15 4.89 5.37 -9.10
C ASN A 15 3.97 5.74 -10.30
N PRO A 16 2.95 6.59 -10.09
CA PRO A 16 1.97 6.93 -11.12
C PRO A 16 2.56 7.57 -12.39
N LEU A 17 3.70 8.23 -12.29
CA LEU A 17 4.36 8.86 -13.43
C LEU A 17 5.22 7.87 -14.23
N GLY A 18 5.52 6.68 -13.68
CA GLY A 18 6.31 5.66 -14.34
C GLY A 18 7.78 6.03 -14.59
N ILE A 19 8.28 7.08 -13.93
CA ILE A 19 9.68 7.52 -14.00
C ILE A 19 10.46 7.00 -12.78
N PRO A 20 11.80 6.97 -12.81
CA PRO A 20 12.59 6.55 -11.65
C PRO A 20 12.27 7.38 -10.40
N ALA A 21 11.96 6.72 -9.28
CA ALA A 21 11.55 7.36 -8.02
C ALA A 21 12.70 7.55 -7.01
N ASP A 22 13.92 7.14 -7.36
CA ASP A 22 15.04 7.05 -6.41
C ASP A 22 15.41 8.38 -5.74
N CYS A 23 15.14 9.51 -6.42
CA CYS A 23 15.42 10.84 -5.90
C CYS A 23 14.41 11.34 -4.85
N ASP A 24 13.24 10.69 -4.70
CA ASP A 24 12.14 11.14 -3.84
C ASP A 24 11.54 9.97 -3.01
N LYS A 25 12.40 9.06 -2.55
CA LYS A 25 11.99 7.96 -1.68
C LYS A 25 11.77 8.46 -0.25
N ILE A 26 10.59 8.18 0.28
CA ILE A 26 10.23 8.38 1.69
C ILE A 26 10.17 7.02 2.42
N PRO A 27 10.39 6.98 3.75
CA PRO A 27 10.28 5.72 4.50
C PRO A 27 8.83 5.21 4.52
N PHE A 28 8.67 3.88 4.61
CA PHE A 28 7.34 3.26 4.64
C PHE A 28 6.52 3.71 5.86
N HIS A 29 7.14 3.74 7.03
CA HIS A 29 6.55 4.29 8.26
C HIS A 29 7.06 5.72 8.47
N PRO A 30 6.19 6.69 8.83
CA PRO A 30 4.75 6.54 9.14
C PRO A 30 3.81 6.64 7.93
N TYR A 31 4.33 7.01 6.75
CA TYR A 31 3.53 7.49 5.63
C TYR A 31 2.58 6.44 5.03
N TYR A 32 3.12 5.34 4.52
CA TYR A 32 2.30 4.29 3.92
C TYR A 32 1.60 3.43 4.98
N SER A 33 2.21 3.24 6.15
CA SER A 33 1.56 2.50 7.25
C SER A 33 0.25 3.15 7.69
N THR A 34 0.22 4.47 7.87
CA THR A 34 -1.01 5.19 8.24
C THR A 34 -2.03 5.22 7.10
N LYS A 35 -1.59 5.42 5.86
CA LYS A 35 -2.43 5.35 4.66
C LYS A 35 -3.13 3.98 4.53
N ASP A 36 -2.39 2.90 4.76
CA ASP A 36 -2.90 1.54 4.63
C ASP A 36 -3.92 1.20 5.73
N ILE A 37 -3.68 1.63 6.97
CA ILE A 37 -4.64 1.46 8.08
C ILE A 37 -5.96 2.20 7.77
N LEU A 38 -5.87 3.44 7.27
CA LEU A 38 -7.06 4.20 6.86
C LEU A 38 -7.82 3.48 5.74
N GLY A 39 -7.12 3.03 4.70
CA GLY A 39 -7.71 2.28 3.60
C GLY A 39 -8.36 0.97 4.04
N PHE A 40 -7.70 0.23 4.94
CA PHE A 40 -8.24 -1.00 5.52
C PHE A 40 -9.49 -0.74 6.35
N ALA A 41 -9.52 0.31 7.17
CA ALA A 41 -10.68 0.69 7.95
C ALA A 41 -11.89 1.02 7.05
N LEU A 42 -11.67 1.78 5.98
CA LEU A 42 -12.73 2.10 5.00
C LEU A 42 -13.27 0.83 4.31
N MET A 43 -12.38 -0.06 3.87
CA MET A 43 -12.76 -1.34 3.27
C MET A 43 -13.57 -2.20 4.26
N LEU A 44 -13.15 -2.27 5.53
CA LEU A 44 -13.87 -3.01 6.55
C LEU A 44 -15.26 -2.43 6.84
N ILE A 45 -15.40 -1.10 6.88
CA ILE A 45 -16.72 -0.46 7.06
C ILE A 45 -17.66 -0.88 5.93
N LEU A 46 -17.19 -0.85 4.68
CA LEU A 46 -17.98 -1.29 3.53
C LEU A 46 -18.35 -2.78 3.63
N LEU A 47 -17.38 -3.63 3.99
CA LEU A 47 -17.64 -5.06 4.18
C LEU A 47 -18.67 -5.33 5.27
N ILE A 48 -18.57 -4.63 6.41
CA ILE A 48 -19.51 -4.73 7.53
C ILE A 48 -20.90 -4.27 7.09
N SER A 49 -21.00 -3.16 6.35
CA SER A 49 -22.28 -2.67 5.83
C SER A 49 -22.96 -3.69 4.91
N LEU A 50 -22.19 -4.41 4.09
CA LEU A 50 -22.69 -5.47 3.22
C LEU A 50 -23.08 -6.73 4.00
N ALA A 51 -22.36 -7.05 5.08
CA ALA A 51 -22.63 -8.24 5.88
C ALA A 51 -23.83 -8.08 6.82
N LEU A 52 -24.17 -6.85 7.22
CA LEU A 52 -25.23 -6.53 8.17
C LEU A 52 -26.56 -6.09 7.53
N PHE A 53 -26.61 -5.96 6.21
CA PHE A 53 -27.82 -5.68 5.42
C PHE A 53 -28.11 -6.83 4.47
#